data_AF-A0A933RDG6-F1
#
_entry.id   AF-A0A933RDG6-F1
#
_cell.length_a   1.000
_cell.length_b   1.000
_cell.length_c   1.000
_cell.angle_alpha   90.00
_cell.angle_beta   90.00
_cell.angle_gamma   90.00
#
_symmetry.space_group_name_H-M   'P 1'
#
loop_
_entity.id
_entity.type
_entity.pdbx_description
1 polymer ?
#
loop_
_entity_poly.entity_id
_entity_poly.type
_entity_poly.pdbx_seq_one_letter_code
_entity_poly.pdbx_strand_id
1 'polypeptide(L)'
;MLTATLLALAAAVLHAAWNLSVKQSGDRWLALWGQFSIAGAIGLVVIVAFGGFPAHGWIWAATSGTIHLPYCWFLAWAYDHGDFSLVYPMARGGGALLAAIGGIALLHDDLSPLGIAAIVVVAGGLFLLSGRARGPALWSGITVALTIGAYSVVDAKGIRSTDSVLYALASFVGTGTTTTLFGLATRRAP
;
A
#
# COMPACT_ATOMS: atom_id res chain seq x y z
N MET A 1 8.71 -7.54 23.23
CA MET A 1 9.37 -7.88 21.96
C MET A 1 8.74 -9.09 21.28
N LEU A 2 8.65 -10.26 21.94
CA LEU A 2 8.04 -11.46 21.35
C LEU A 2 6.64 -11.24 20.74
N THR A 3 5.70 -10.64 21.48
CA THR A 3 4.34 -10.38 20.99
C THR A 3 4.33 -9.52 19.73
N ALA A 4 5.12 -8.44 19.70
CA ALA A 4 5.22 -7.58 18.52
C ALA A 4 5.80 -8.32 17.32
N THR A 5 6.80 -9.18 17.53
CA THR A 5 7.37 -10.03 16.48
C THR A 5 6.32 -11.02 15.95
N LEU A 6 5.55 -11.67 16.82
CA LEU A 6 4.50 -12.59 16.41
C LEU A 6 3.39 -11.89 15.63
N LEU A 7 2.97 -10.69 16.07
CA LEU A 7 2.00 -9.87 15.35
C LEU A 7 2.52 -9.44 13.98
N ALA A 8 3.80 -9.04 13.88
CA ALA A 8 4.41 -8.67 12.61
C ALA A 8 4.50 -9.86 11.63
N LEU A 9 4.85 -11.05 12.13
CA LEU A 9 4.88 -12.27 11.32
C LEU A 9 3.48 -12.68 10.87
N ALA A 10 2.49 -12.63 11.76
CA ALA A 10 1.10 -12.90 11.42
C ALA A 10 0.59 -11.91 10.36
N ALA A 11 0.89 -10.62 10.51
CA ALA A 11 0.57 -9.60 9.52
C ALA A 11 1.26 -9.90 8.18
N ALA A 12 2.53 -10.31 8.17
CA ALA A 12 3.24 -10.69 6.94
C ALA A 12 2.59 -11.88 6.22
N VAL A 13 2.17 -12.91 6.96
CA VAL A 13 1.47 -14.08 6.40
C VAL A 13 0.11 -13.68 5.83
N LEU A 14 -0.71 -12.96 6.60
CA LEU A 14 -2.00 -12.45 6.13
C LEU A 14 -1.84 -11.58 4.89
N HIS A 15 -0.81 -10.73 4.89
CA HIS A 15 -0.51 -9.82 3.79
C HIS A 15 -0.14 -10.58 2.51
N ALA A 16 0.80 -11.54 2.61
CA ALA A 16 1.16 -12.38 1.47
C ALA A 16 -0.03 -13.22 0.98
N ALA A 17 -0.85 -13.74 1.89
CA ALA A 17 -2.02 -14.54 1.56
C ALA A 17 -3.06 -13.75 0.76
N TRP A 18 -3.48 -12.55 1.20
CA TRP A 18 -4.49 -11.79 0.45
C TRP A 18 -3.94 -11.33 -0.92
N ASN A 19 -2.65 -10.96 -1.01
CA ASN A 19 -2.04 -10.60 -2.30
C ASN A 19 -2.02 -11.80 -3.26
N LEU A 20 -1.75 -13.00 -2.76
CA LEU A 20 -1.82 -14.23 -3.55
C LEU A 20 -3.26 -14.52 -4.01
N SER A 21 -4.26 -14.34 -3.12
CA SER A 21 -5.68 -14.48 -3.49
C SER A 21 -6.08 -13.49 -4.58
N VAL A 22 -5.63 -12.24 -4.54
CA VAL A 22 -5.85 -11.27 -5.63
C VAL A 22 -5.18 -11.75 -6.92
N LYS A 23 -3.91 -12.19 -6.86
CA LYS A 23 -3.20 -12.71 -8.05
C LYS A 23 -3.92 -13.90 -8.70
N GLN A 24 -4.57 -14.74 -7.90
CA GLN A 24 -5.33 -15.91 -8.35
C GLN A 24 -6.78 -15.60 -8.73
N SER A 25 -7.26 -14.38 -8.51
CA SER A 25 -8.61 -13.97 -8.91
C SER A 25 -8.78 -13.88 -10.42
N GLY A 26 -10.03 -14.03 -10.89
CA GLY A 26 -10.36 -13.87 -12.30
C GLY A 26 -10.17 -12.43 -12.77
N ASP A 27 -10.70 -11.47 -12.01
CA ASP A 27 -10.50 -10.03 -12.22
C ASP A 27 -9.80 -9.41 -10.99
N ARG A 28 -8.50 -9.14 -11.14
CA ARG A 28 -7.63 -8.57 -10.10
C ARG A 28 -8.03 -7.15 -9.72
N TRP A 29 -8.51 -6.37 -10.69
CA TRP A 29 -8.99 -5.02 -10.42
C TRP A 29 -10.26 -5.06 -9.58
N LEU A 30 -11.23 -5.91 -9.97
CA LEU A 30 -12.46 -6.08 -9.21
C LEU A 30 -12.21 -6.64 -7.81
N ALA A 31 -11.28 -7.58 -7.66
CA ALA A 31 -10.88 -8.11 -6.36
C ALA A 31 -10.32 -7.02 -5.44
N LEU A 32 -9.40 -6.19 -5.95
CA LEU A 32 -8.84 -5.06 -5.18
C LEU A 32 -9.91 -4.02 -4.85
N TRP A 33 -10.73 -3.66 -5.83
CA TRP A 33 -11.80 -2.69 -5.64
C TRP A 33 -12.82 -3.16 -4.58
N GLY A 34 -13.30 -4.39 -4.68
CA GLY A 34 -14.21 -4.98 -3.70
C GLY A 34 -13.63 -5.00 -2.29
N GLN A 35 -12.37 -5.45 -2.16
CA GLN A 35 -11.65 -5.47 -0.88
C GLN A 35 -11.59 -4.08 -0.23
N PHE A 36 -11.14 -3.06 -0.96
CA PHE A 36 -11.02 -1.71 -0.42
C PHE A 36 -12.38 -1.04 -0.17
N SER A 37 -13.40 -1.36 -0.96
CA SER A 37 -14.75 -0.82 -0.76
C SER A 37 -15.39 -1.38 0.50
N ILE A 38 -15.26 -2.70 0.73
CA ILE A 38 -15.75 -3.35 1.95
C ILE A 38 -14.98 -2.84 3.17
N ALA A 39 -13.64 -2.78 3.09
CA ALA A 39 -12.81 -2.26 4.17
C ALA A 39 -13.14 -0.78 4.48
N GLY A 40 -13.37 0.04 3.45
CA GLY A 40 -13.79 1.42 3.59
C GLY A 40 -15.17 1.56 4.23
N ALA A 41 -16.15 0.76 3.82
CA ALA A 41 -17.48 0.76 4.43
C ALA A 41 -17.42 0.38 5.92
N ILE A 42 -16.68 -0.68 6.27
CA ILE A 42 -16.46 -1.09 7.67
C ILE A 42 -15.74 0.03 8.43
N GLY A 43 -14.69 0.61 7.85
CA GLY A 43 -13.93 1.70 8.44
C GLY A 43 -14.79 2.92 8.76
N LEU A 44 -15.68 3.31 7.85
CA LEU A 44 -16.60 4.43 8.05
C LEU A 44 -17.59 4.14 9.18
N VAL A 45 -18.18 2.95 9.23
CA VAL A 45 -19.11 2.54 10.29
C VAL A 45 -18.42 2.60 11.65
N VAL A 46 -17.20 2.06 11.76
CA VAL A 46 -16.43 2.09 13.01
C VAL A 46 -16.08 3.52 13.40
N ILE A 47 -15.57 4.34 12.48
CA ILE A 47 -15.25 5.75 12.77
C ILE A 47 -16.47 6.49 13.32
N VAL A 48 -17.65 6.33 12.70
CA VAL A 48 -18.88 6.98 13.15
C VAL A 48 -19.31 6.45 14.52
N ALA A 49 -19.26 5.14 14.74
CA ALA A 49 -19.65 4.52 16.02
C ALA A 49 -18.78 4.96 17.20
N PHE A 50 -17.52 5.34 16.95
CA PHE A 50 -16.55 5.75 17.96
C PHE A 50 -16.37 7.28 18.06
N GLY A 51 -17.33 8.08 17.54
CA GLY A 51 -17.35 9.52 17.75
C GLY A 51 -16.69 10.37 16.65
N GLY A 52 -16.36 9.75 15.51
CA GLY A 52 -15.84 10.43 14.32
C GLY A 52 -14.32 10.45 14.21
N PHE A 53 -13.83 11.19 13.22
CA PHE A 53 -12.40 11.35 12.93
C PHE A 53 -12.12 12.82 12.60
N PRO A 54 -11.02 13.42 13.10
CA PRO A 54 -10.74 14.84 12.90
C PRO A 54 -10.68 15.24 11.43
N ALA A 55 -11.24 16.41 11.12
CA ALA A 55 -11.36 16.94 9.75
C ALA A 55 -10.03 16.97 8.98
N HIS A 56 -8.93 17.37 9.63
CA HIS A 56 -7.61 17.40 8.99
C HIS A 56 -7.07 16.01 8.65
N GLY A 57 -7.48 14.97 9.37
CA GLY A 57 -7.13 13.59 9.08
C GLY A 57 -7.72 13.09 7.76
N TRP A 58 -8.93 13.55 7.42
CA TRP A 58 -9.60 13.20 6.17
C TRP A 58 -8.86 13.73 4.94
N ILE A 59 -8.14 14.86 5.05
CA ILE A 59 -7.32 15.40 3.96
C ILE A 59 -6.22 14.40 3.60
N TRP A 60 -5.53 13.85 4.61
CA TRP A 60 -4.48 12.85 4.41
C TRP A 60 -5.04 11.52 3.90
N ALA A 61 -6.15 11.05 4.46
CA ALA A 61 -6.83 9.84 4.01
C ALA A 61 -7.32 9.95 2.55
N ALA A 62 -7.90 11.09 2.16
CA ALA A 62 -8.32 11.34 0.78
C ALA A 62 -7.12 11.40 -0.17
N THR A 63 -6.05 12.10 0.22
CA THR A 63 -4.80 12.17 -0.56
C THR A 63 -4.20 10.78 -0.78
N SER A 64 -4.12 9.97 0.29
CA SER A 64 -3.65 8.59 0.22
C SER A 64 -4.55 7.74 -0.67
N GLY A 65 -5.87 7.88 -0.55
CA GLY A 65 -6.85 7.22 -1.40
C GLY A 65 -6.70 7.55 -2.88
N THR A 66 -6.38 8.79 -3.23
CA THR A 66 -6.14 9.20 -4.63
C THR A 66 -4.87 8.55 -5.19
N ILE A 67 -3.82 8.38 -4.36
CA ILE A 67 -2.58 7.69 -4.76
C ILE A 67 -2.80 6.17 -4.79
N HIS A 68 -3.68 5.64 -3.95
CA HIS A 68 -4.03 4.22 -3.95
C HIS A 68 -4.77 3.78 -5.22
N LEU A 69 -5.50 4.68 -5.89
CA LEU A 69 -6.18 4.36 -7.14
C LEU A 69 -5.21 3.85 -8.25
N PRO A 70 -4.17 4.61 -8.66
CA PRO A 70 -3.18 4.11 -9.60
C PRO A 70 -2.38 2.93 -9.02
N TYR A 71 -2.17 2.84 -7.70
CA TYR A 71 -1.59 1.64 -7.08
C TYR A 71 -2.41 0.39 -7.37
N CYS A 72 -3.74 0.43 -7.14
CA CYS A 72 -4.62 -0.72 -7.39
C CYS A 72 -4.59 -1.12 -8.87
N TRP A 73 -4.57 -0.13 -9.77
CA TRP A 73 -4.48 -0.38 -11.21
C TRP A 73 -3.16 -1.04 -11.59
N PHE A 74 -2.03 -0.47 -11.17
CA PHE A 74 -0.71 -1.02 -11.47
C PHE A 74 -0.48 -2.36 -10.79
N LEU A 75 -1.05 -2.60 -9.61
CA LEU A 75 -0.97 -3.87 -8.92
C LEU A 75 -1.77 -4.97 -9.64
N ALA A 76 -2.99 -4.66 -10.09
CA ALA A 76 -3.75 -5.57 -10.94
C ALA A 76 -2.96 -5.91 -12.20
N TRP A 77 -2.43 -4.89 -12.88
CA TRP A 77 -1.61 -5.05 -14.09
C TRP A 77 -0.34 -5.87 -13.86
N ALA A 78 0.38 -5.62 -12.75
CA ALA A 78 1.53 -6.39 -12.28
C ALA A 78 1.17 -7.88 -12.11
N TYR A 79 0.02 -8.13 -11.49
CA TYR A 79 -0.47 -9.47 -11.25
C TYR A 79 -1.08 -10.12 -12.48
N ASP A 80 -1.38 -9.40 -13.55
CA ASP A 80 -1.71 -10.01 -14.83
C ASP A 80 -0.44 -10.43 -15.61
N HIS A 81 0.62 -9.62 -15.56
CA HIS A 81 1.73 -9.72 -16.52
C HIS A 81 3.07 -10.19 -15.96
N GLY A 82 3.20 -10.34 -14.64
CA GLY A 82 4.45 -10.79 -14.02
C GLY A 82 4.29 -11.91 -13.02
N ASP A 83 5.35 -12.70 -12.88
CA ASP A 83 5.43 -13.75 -11.87
C ASP A 83 5.32 -13.15 -10.47
N PHE A 84 4.48 -13.76 -9.64
CA PHE A 84 4.23 -13.25 -8.29
C PHE A 84 5.53 -13.21 -7.47
N SER A 85 6.37 -14.24 -7.57
CA SER A 85 7.66 -14.34 -6.87
C SER A 85 8.68 -13.27 -7.29
N LEU A 86 8.46 -12.61 -8.42
CA LEU A 86 9.32 -11.55 -8.93
C LEU A 86 8.72 -10.16 -8.66
N VAL A 87 7.48 -9.93 -9.09
CA VAL A 87 6.86 -8.60 -9.02
C VAL A 87 6.47 -8.23 -7.59
N TYR A 88 6.04 -9.18 -6.77
CA TYR A 88 5.62 -8.89 -5.40
C TYR A 88 6.79 -8.37 -4.53
N PRO A 89 7.96 -9.03 -4.49
CA PRO A 89 9.08 -8.49 -3.70
C PRO A 89 9.63 -7.19 -4.29
N MET A 90 9.67 -7.02 -5.63
CA MET A 90 10.08 -5.76 -6.24
C MET A 90 9.17 -4.60 -5.84
N ALA A 91 7.86 -4.78 -5.97
CA ALA A 91 6.86 -3.78 -5.61
C ALA A 91 6.94 -3.42 -4.11
N ARG A 92 6.90 -4.44 -3.24
CA ARG A 92 6.85 -4.23 -1.78
C ARG A 92 8.17 -3.73 -1.21
N GLY A 93 9.29 -4.36 -1.58
CA GLY A 93 10.59 -3.94 -1.11
C GLY A 93 11.00 -2.57 -1.68
N GLY A 94 10.74 -2.32 -2.97
CA GLY A 94 10.96 -1.02 -3.59
C GLY A 94 10.10 0.07 -2.95
N GLY A 95 8.83 -0.23 -2.68
CA GLY A 95 7.93 0.67 -1.99
C GLY A 95 8.39 1.01 -0.56
N ALA A 96 8.85 0.02 0.21
CA ALA A 96 9.39 0.24 1.55
C ALA A 96 10.68 1.08 1.52
N LEU A 97 11.56 0.83 0.55
CA LEU A 97 12.76 1.65 0.33
C LEU A 97 12.40 3.10 0.02
N LEU A 98 11.45 3.32 -0.90
CA LEU A 98 11.00 4.67 -1.27
C LEU A 98 10.27 5.37 -0.13
N ALA A 99 9.50 4.64 0.68
CA ALA A 99 8.87 5.18 1.89
C ALA A 99 9.93 5.65 2.90
N ALA A 100 10.99 4.86 3.13
CA ALA A 100 12.09 5.25 4.01
C ALA A 100 12.83 6.50 3.50
N ILE A 101 13.16 6.54 2.20
CA ILE A 101 13.76 7.72 1.57
C ILE A 101 12.86 8.95 1.71
N GLY A 102 11.56 8.79 1.46
CA GLY A 102 10.59 9.87 1.62
C GLY A 102 10.42 10.32 3.06
N GLY A 103 10.51 9.42 4.03
CA GLY A 103 10.53 9.77 5.46
C GLY A 103 11.69 10.68 5.82
N ILE A 104 12.90 10.36 5.36
CA ILE A 104 14.09 11.22 5.56
C ILE A 104 13.91 12.56 4.83
N ALA A 105 13.59 12.51 3.55
CA ALA A 105 13.62 13.69 2.68
C ALA A 105 12.46 14.67 2.91
N LEU A 106 11.27 14.16 3.26
CA LEU A 106 10.04 14.96 3.36
C LEU A 106 9.50 15.07 4.78
N LEU A 107 9.81 14.12 5.65
CA LEU A 107 9.32 14.09 7.03
C LEU A 107 10.41 14.31 8.08
N HIS A 108 11.67 14.51 7.64
CA HIS A 108 12.83 14.72 8.50
C HIS A 108 13.05 13.59 9.51
N ASP A 109 12.83 12.34 9.09
CA ASP A 109 13.12 11.17 9.91
C ASP A 109 14.61 10.95 10.08
N ASP A 110 15.05 10.79 11.32
CA ASP A 110 16.42 10.38 11.65
C ASP A 110 16.56 8.86 11.59
N LEU A 111 17.55 8.39 10.83
CA LEU A 111 17.90 6.97 10.77
C LEU A 111 19.20 6.70 11.51
N SER A 112 19.20 5.65 12.34
CA SER A 112 20.43 5.15 12.92
C SER A 112 21.36 4.58 11.82
N PRO A 113 22.68 4.53 12.05
CA PRO A 113 23.61 3.89 11.13
C PRO A 113 23.22 2.44 10.79
N LEU A 114 22.67 1.72 11.76
CA LEU A 114 22.13 0.36 11.55
C LEU A 114 20.91 0.35 10.63
N GLY A 115 20.01 1.35 10.77
CA GLY A 115 18.87 1.53 9.88
C GLY A 115 19.30 1.80 8.44
N ILE A 116 20.31 2.64 8.24
CA ILE A 116 20.91 2.90 6.92
C ILE A 116 21.51 1.62 6.34
N ALA A 117 22.28 0.87 7.14
CA ALA A 117 22.85 -0.41 6.71
C ALA A 117 21.77 -1.42 6.30
N ALA A 118 20.66 -1.51 7.05
CA ALA A 118 19.53 -2.37 6.70
C ALA A 118 18.89 -1.96 5.36
N ILE A 119 18.70 -0.66 5.13
CA ILE A 119 18.19 -0.12 3.86
C ILE A 119 19.11 -0.50 2.69
N VAL A 120 20.44 -0.37 2.85
CA VAL A 120 21.41 -0.74 1.81
C VAL A 120 21.34 -2.24 1.49
N VAL A 121 21.22 -3.10 2.50
CA VAL A 121 21.06 -4.55 2.31
C VAL A 121 19.77 -4.87 1.55
N VAL A 122 18.65 -4.25 1.93
CA VAL A 122 17.35 -4.43 1.25
C VAL A 122 17.43 -3.94 -0.20
N ALA A 123 18.01 -2.76 -0.44
CA ALA A 123 18.20 -2.22 -1.78
C ALA A 123 19.08 -3.12 -2.65
N GLY A 124 20.15 -3.67 -2.10
CA GLY A 124 21.02 -4.64 -2.80
C GLY A 124 20.28 -5.92 -3.18
N GLY A 125 19.50 -6.49 -2.26
CA GLY A 125 18.66 -7.67 -2.53
C GLY A 125 17.63 -7.42 -3.64
N LEU A 126 17.00 -6.24 -3.62
CA LEU A 126 16.04 -5.83 -4.65
C LEU A 126 16.71 -5.63 -6.01
N PHE A 127 17.88 -5.01 -6.05
CA PHE A 127 18.65 -4.84 -7.27
C PHE A 127 18.97 -6.19 -7.92
N LEU A 128 19.49 -7.14 -7.14
CA LEU A 128 19.79 -8.49 -7.61
C LEU A 128 18.55 -9.23 -8.13
N LEU A 129 17.42 -9.10 -7.43
CA LEU A 129 16.16 -9.70 -7.86
C LEU A 129 15.63 -9.06 -9.16
N SER A 130 15.69 -7.74 -9.25
CA SER A 130 15.19 -6.97 -10.39
C SER A 130 15.96 -7.21 -11.69
N GLY A 131 17.23 -7.66 -11.61
CA GLY A 131 18.03 -8.02 -12.78
C GLY A 131 17.43 -9.16 -13.62
N ARG A 132 16.46 -9.90 -13.08
CA ARG A 132 15.70 -10.95 -13.80
C ARG A 132 14.43 -10.42 -14.46
N ALA A 133 13.97 -9.22 -14.10
CA ALA A 133 12.75 -8.63 -14.63
C ALA A 133 12.98 -7.91 -15.96
N ARG A 134 12.07 -8.12 -16.92
CA ARG A 134 12.08 -7.45 -18.22
C ARG A 134 10.67 -7.07 -18.65
N GLY A 135 10.57 -6.08 -19.53
CA GLY A 135 9.31 -5.69 -20.15
C GLY A 135 8.22 -5.31 -19.14
N PRO A 136 6.96 -5.75 -19.32
CA PRO A 136 5.84 -5.40 -18.44
C PRO A 136 6.06 -5.72 -16.95
N ALA A 137 6.78 -6.80 -16.62
CA ALA A 137 7.04 -7.19 -15.24
C ALA A 137 7.95 -6.18 -14.49
N LEU A 138 8.94 -5.60 -15.19
CA LEU A 138 9.82 -4.58 -14.61
C LEU A 138 9.04 -3.27 -14.37
N TRP A 139 8.34 -2.79 -15.40
CA TRP A 139 7.60 -1.53 -15.32
C TRP A 139 6.48 -1.58 -14.28
N SER A 140 5.75 -2.69 -14.21
CA SER A 140 4.69 -2.88 -13.22
C SER A 140 5.24 -2.92 -11.79
N GLY A 141 6.36 -3.60 -11.55
CA GLY A 141 7.02 -3.58 -10.25
C GLY A 141 7.45 -2.18 -9.82
N ILE A 142 8.03 -1.40 -10.74
CA ILE A 142 8.48 -0.03 -10.47
C ILE A 142 7.30 0.91 -10.19
N THR A 143 6.24 0.90 -11.02
CA THR A 143 5.10 1.81 -10.81
C THR A 143 4.33 1.48 -9.53
N VAL A 144 4.21 0.19 -9.17
CA VAL A 144 3.66 -0.19 -7.87
C VAL A 144 4.56 0.27 -6.73
N ALA A 145 5.89 0.08 -6.83
CA ALA A 145 6.82 0.56 -5.80
C ALA A 145 6.72 2.08 -5.59
N LEU A 146 6.65 2.86 -6.67
CA LEU A 146 6.51 4.32 -6.63
C LEU A 146 5.22 4.75 -5.92
N THR A 147 4.10 4.12 -6.27
CA THR A 147 2.82 4.43 -5.63
C THR A 147 2.80 4.02 -4.16
N ILE A 148 3.40 2.88 -3.80
CA ILE A 148 3.59 2.46 -2.40
C ILE A 148 4.41 3.49 -1.62
N GLY A 149 5.56 3.90 -2.13
CA GLY A 149 6.39 4.91 -1.48
C GLY A 149 5.62 6.21 -1.28
N ALA A 150 4.92 6.68 -2.32
CA ALA A 150 4.16 7.93 -2.27
C ALA A 150 3.04 7.91 -1.23
N TYR A 151 2.14 6.90 -1.25
CA TYR A 151 1.07 6.85 -0.26
C TYR A 151 1.62 6.61 1.15
N SER A 152 2.73 5.86 1.30
CA SER A 152 3.31 5.57 2.61
C SER A 152 3.85 6.82 3.30
N VAL A 153 4.41 7.78 2.55
CA VAL A 153 4.84 9.08 3.10
C VAL A 153 3.64 9.91 3.53
N VAL A 154 2.59 9.94 2.71
CA VAL A 154 1.32 10.61 3.03
C VAL A 154 0.70 10.00 4.29
N ASP A 155 0.68 8.68 4.39
CA ASP A 155 0.17 7.93 5.53
C ASP A 155 0.99 8.18 6.79
N ALA A 156 2.32 8.20 6.67
CA ALA A 156 3.21 8.54 7.78
C ALA A 156 2.93 9.96 8.31
N LYS A 157 2.64 10.93 7.44
CA LYS A 157 2.23 12.27 7.89
C LYS A 157 0.86 12.26 8.56
N GLY A 158 -0.09 11.51 8.01
CA GLY A 158 -1.43 11.32 8.55
C GLY A 158 -1.42 10.75 9.97
N ILE A 159 -0.77 9.61 10.18
CA ILE A 159 -0.69 8.95 11.50
C ILE A 159 0.05 9.80 12.55
N ARG A 160 1.00 10.66 12.16
CA ARG A 160 1.72 11.56 13.09
C ARG A 160 0.86 12.72 13.58
N SER A 161 -0.25 13.01 12.89
CA SER A 161 -1.15 14.13 13.19
C SER A 161 -2.51 13.70 13.73
N THR A 162 -2.77 12.40 13.83
CA THR A 162 -4.07 11.82 14.20
C THR A 162 -3.89 10.51 14.98
N ASP A 163 -4.99 9.92 15.44
CA ASP A 163 -4.96 8.56 16.00
C ASP A 163 -4.61 7.54 14.90
N SER A 164 -3.62 6.68 15.16
CA SER A 164 -3.10 5.75 14.15
C SER A 164 -4.10 4.68 13.73
N VAL A 165 -4.98 4.23 14.63
CA VAL A 165 -5.98 3.21 14.34
C VAL A 165 -7.10 3.82 13.51
N LEU A 166 -7.63 4.98 13.93
CA LEU A 166 -8.67 5.68 13.18
C LEU A 166 -8.14 6.17 11.82
N TYR A 167 -6.87 6.56 11.72
CA TYR A 167 -6.25 6.92 10.44
C TYR A 167 -6.22 5.73 9.48
N ALA A 168 -5.83 4.53 9.95
CA ALA A 168 -5.82 3.33 9.12
C ALA A 168 -7.23 2.98 8.61
N LEU A 169 -8.27 3.18 9.42
CA LEU A 169 -9.66 3.02 8.97
C LEU A 169 -10.05 4.10 7.96
N ALA A 170 -9.67 5.36 8.20
CA ALA A 170 -9.97 6.47 7.30
C ALA A 170 -9.26 6.31 5.95
N SER A 171 -8.04 5.77 5.90
CA SER A 171 -7.33 5.52 4.64
C SER A 171 -8.02 4.43 3.80
N PHE A 172 -8.63 3.42 4.44
CA PHE A 172 -9.52 2.48 3.74
C PHE A 172 -10.77 3.16 3.20
N VAL A 173 -11.38 4.09 3.94
CA VAL A 173 -12.50 4.90 3.43
C VAL A 173 -12.07 5.67 2.20
N GLY A 174 -10.97 6.42 2.29
CA GLY A 174 -10.43 7.21 1.18
C GLY A 174 -10.17 6.35 -0.06
N THR A 175 -9.50 5.20 0.12
CA THR A 175 -9.21 4.27 -0.98
C THR A 175 -10.46 3.61 -1.55
N GLY A 176 -11.39 3.18 -0.71
CA GLY A 176 -12.66 2.59 -1.14
C GLY A 176 -13.51 3.60 -1.93
N THR A 177 -13.56 4.86 -1.48
CA THR A 177 -14.25 5.93 -2.18
C THR A 177 -13.62 6.21 -3.55
N THR A 178 -12.30 6.42 -3.63
CA THR A 178 -11.64 6.76 -4.91
C THR A 178 -11.73 5.62 -5.92
N THR A 179 -11.53 4.37 -5.49
CA THR A 179 -11.66 3.19 -6.36
C THR A 179 -13.10 2.97 -6.82
N THR A 180 -14.10 3.20 -5.95
CA THR A 180 -15.52 3.12 -6.30
C THR A 180 -15.93 4.19 -7.30
N LEU A 181 -15.57 5.45 -7.06
CA LEU A 181 -15.89 6.53 -8.00
C LEU A 181 -15.30 6.25 -9.38
N PHE A 182 -14.05 5.77 -9.43
CA PHE A 182 -13.40 5.40 -10.68
C PHE A 182 -14.05 4.19 -11.36
N GLY A 183 -14.35 3.13 -10.61
CA GLY A 183 -15.00 1.92 -11.12
C GLY A 183 -16.37 2.20 -11.75
N LEU A 184 -17.18 3.04 -11.08
CA LEU A 184 -18.48 3.49 -11.59
C LEU A 184 -18.31 4.38 -12.83
N ALA A 185 -17.38 5.35 -12.81
CA ALA A 185 -17.13 6.25 -13.94
C ALA A 185 -16.65 5.52 -15.20
N THR A 186 -15.87 4.45 -15.03
CA THR A 186 -15.36 3.63 -16.13
C THR A 186 -16.29 2.49 -16.54
N ARG A 187 -17.48 2.40 -15.94
CA ARG A 187 -18.47 1.32 -16.14
C ARG A 187 -17.90 -0.08 -15.93
N ARG A 188 -16.85 -0.21 -15.11
CA ARG A 188 -16.29 -1.50 -14.71
C ARG A 188 -17.03 -2.11 -13.51
N ALA A 189 -18.33 -1.82 -13.39
CA ALA A 189 -19.16 -2.26 -12.27
C ALA A 189 -19.08 -3.79 -12.06
N PRO A 190 -19.19 -4.28 -10.81
CA PRO A 190 -19.25 -5.71 -10.50
C PRO A 190 -20.38 -6.44 -11.24
#